data_AF-M1WLE3-F1
#
_entry.id   AF-M1WLE3-F1
#
_cell.length_a   1.000
_cell.length_b   1.000
_cell.length_c   1.000
_cell.angle_alpha   90.00
_cell.angle_beta   90.00
_cell.angle_gamma   90.00
#
_symmetry.space_group_name_H-M   'P 1'
#
loop_
_entity.id
_entity.type
_entity.pdbx_description
1 polymer ?
#
loop_
_entity_poly.entity_id
_entity_poly.type
_entity_poly.pdbx_seq_one_letter_code
_entity_poly.pdbx_strand_id
1 'polypeptide(L)' 'MGQYASFSDHASLEEQVKSLADEELLDFWEETQQLAKMLDLQEQTDVEYNPEYERVILQELQFRTCFKVQF' A
#
# COMPACT_ATOMS: atom_id res chain seq x y z
N MET A 1 -16.22 18.18 3.11
CA MET A 1 -16.86 16.85 3.02
C MET A 1 -16.00 16.02 2.10
N GLY A 2 -15.01 15.30 2.66
CA GLY A 2 -14.16 14.41 1.88
C GLY A 2 -15.02 13.29 1.31
N GLN A 3 -15.22 13.30 0.01
CA GLN A 3 -15.91 12.22 -0.67
C GLN A 3 -14.94 11.05 -0.66
N TYR A 4 -15.23 10.04 0.17
CA TYR A 4 -14.66 8.71 -0.03
C TYR A 4 -14.98 8.34 -1.47
N ALA A 5 -13.96 8.25 -2.31
CA ALA A 5 -14.12 7.86 -3.70
C ALA A 5 -14.93 6.57 -3.70
N SER A 6 -16.12 6.60 -4.29
CA SER A 6 -16.86 5.38 -4.59
C SER A 6 -15.91 4.50 -5.39
N PHE A 7 -15.44 3.42 -4.77
CA PHE A 7 -14.68 2.32 -5.38
C PHE A 7 -15.54 1.57 -6.44
N SER A 8 -16.36 2.28 -7.23
CA SER A 8 -17.27 1.71 -8.22
C SER A 8 -16.60 1.39 -9.55
N ASP A 9 -15.32 1.69 -9.72
CA ASP A 9 -14.47 1.14 -10.77
C ASP A 9 -13.42 0.29 -10.06
N HIS A 10 -13.78 -0.96 -9.74
CA HIS A 10 -12.94 -1.91 -8.98
C HIS A 10 -11.73 -2.35 -9.81
N ALA A 11 -10.80 -1.42 -10.07
CA ALA A 11 -9.44 -1.80 -10.42
C ALA A 11 -8.91 -2.66 -9.25
N SER A 12 -8.37 -3.84 -9.57
CA SER A 12 -7.81 -4.74 -8.55
C SER A 12 -6.77 -3.99 -7.71
N LEU A 13 -6.55 -4.40 -6.47
CA LEU A 13 -5.52 -3.77 -5.61
C LEU A 13 -4.17 -3.61 -6.33
N GLU A 14 -3.79 -4.60 -7.13
CA GLU A 14 -2.61 -4.55 -8.00
C GLU A 14 -2.63 -3.41 -9.01
N GLU A 15 -3.78 -3.12 -9.61
CA GLU A 15 -3.93 -2.04 -10.58
C GLU A 15 -3.87 -0.66 -9.90
N GLN A 16 -4.42 -0.55 -8.68
CA GLN A 16 -4.30 0.66 -7.87
C GLN A 16 -2.84 0.90 -7.45
N VAL A 17 -2.13 -0.13 -7.01
CA VAL A 17 -0.71 -0.03 -6.64
C VAL A 17 0.16 0.29 -7.86
N LYS A 18 -0.15 -0.27 -9.03
CA LYS A 18 0.56 0.02 -10.28
C LYS A 18 0.31 1.43 -10.83
N SER A 19 -0.84 2.03 -10.51
CA SER A 19 -1.16 3.38 -10.99
C SER A 19 -0.47 4.48 -10.19
N LEU A 20 0.03 4.20 -8.99
CA LEU A 20 0.80 5.13 -8.16
C LEU A 20 2.18 5.43 -8.77
N ALA A 21 2.61 6.69 -8.69
CA ALA A 21 4.00 7.05 -8.97
C ALA A 21 4.96 6.44 -7.92
N ASP A 22 6.27 6.42 -8.23
CA ASP A 22 7.27 5.83 -7.34
C ASP A 22 7.30 6.50 -5.96
N GLU A 23 7.23 7.83 -5.92
CA GLU A 23 7.21 8.62 -4.69
C GLU A 23 5.93 8.37 -3.90
N GLU A 24 4.77 8.36 -4.58
CA GLU A 24 3.47 8.09 -3.96
C GLU A 24 3.38 6.67 -3.37
N LEU A 25 3.96 5.68 -4.05
CA LEU A 25 3.98 4.29 -3.58
C LEU A 25 4.88 4.13 -2.34
N LEU A 26 6.00 4.85 -2.28
CA LEU A 26 6.91 4.85 -1.14
C LEU A 26 6.28 5.53 0.07
N ASP A 27 5.65 6.68 -0.12
CA ASP A 27 4.91 7.39 0.93
C ASP A 27 3.80 6.49 1.49
N PHE A 28 3.00 5.88 0.62
CA PHE A 28 1.91 4.98 1.02
C PHE A 28 2.40 3.76 1.80
N TRP A 29 3.53 3.17 1.39
CA TRP A 29 4.17 2.09 2.14
C TRP A 29 4.61 2.55 3.54
N GLU A 30 5.24 3.73 3.64
CA GLU A 30 5.69 4.27 4.92
C GLU A 30 4.51 4.50 5.87
N GLU A 31 3.43 5.13 5.38
CA GLU A 31 2.21 5.37 6.15
C GLU A 31 1.59 4.05 6.67
N THR A 32 1.54 3.02 5.83
CA THR A 32 1.03 1.69 6.21
C THR A 32 1.87 1.08 7.33
N GLN A 33 3.20 1.20 7.26
CA GLN A 33 4.11 0.71 8.30
C GLN A 33 4.00 1.52 9.60
N GLN A 34 3.80 2.84 9.51
CA GLN A 34 3.53 3.67 10.68
C GLN A 34 2.22 3.28 11.35
N LEU A 35 1.15 3.09 10.57
CA LEU A 35 -0.14 2.61 11.06
C LEU A 35 -0.01 1.25 11.76
N ALA A 36 0.67 0.29 11.13
CA ALA A 36 0.90 -1.03 11.71
C ALA A 36 1.61 -0.96 13.06
N LYS A 37 2.65 -0.11 13.19
CA LYS A 37 3.35 0.11 14.47
C LYS A 37 2.46 0.73 15.53
N MET A 38 1.58 1.66 15.15
CA MET A 38 0.63 2.27 16.09
C MET A 38 -0.41 1.26 16.58
N LEU A 39 -0.87 0.36 15.70
CA LEU A 39 -1.80 -0.71 16.05
C LEU A 39 -1.16 -1.73 16.99
N ASP A 40 0.10 -2.11 16.71
CA ASP A 40 0.88 -3.01 17.56
C ASP A 40 1.11 -2.41 18.96
N LEU A 41 1.50 -1.13 19.04
CA LEU A 41 1.69 -0.42 20.31
C LEU A 41 0.41 -0.33 21.16
N GLN A 42 -0.74 -0.27 20.50
CA GLN A 42 -2.03 -0.07 21.15
C GLN A 42 -2.75 -1.39 21.49
N GLU A 43 -2.08 -2.55 21.28
CA GLU A 43 -2.63 -3.90 21.42
C GLU A 43 -3.99 -4.06 20.71
N GLN A 44 -4.22 -3.29 19.64
CA GLN A 44 -5.47 -3.30 18.90
C GLN A 44 -5.46 -4.49 17.93
N THR A 45 -5.79 -5.66 18.44
CA THR A 45 -5.97 -6.91 17.67
C THR A 45 -7.23 -6.92 16.81
N ASP A 46 -8.09 -5.90 16.89
CA ASP A 46 -9.37 -5.85 16.19
C ASP A 46 -9.29 -5.18 14.81
N VAL A 47 -8.14 -4.60 14.44
CA VAL A 47 -7.94 -4.13 13.06
C VAL A 47 -7.58 -5.34 12.22
N GLU A 48 -8.45 -5.67 11.27
CA GLU A 48 -8.22 -6.69 10.25
C GLU A 48 -7.04 -6.26 9.36
N TYR A 49 -5.83 -6.55 9.84
CA TYR A 49 -4.62 -6.40 9.05
C TYR A 49 -4.72 -7.36 7.87
N ASN A 50 -4.88 -6.81 6.67
CA ASN A 50 -4.98 -7.61 5.46
C ASN A 50 -3.58 -7.82 4.86
N PRO A 51 -2.97 -9.02 5.00
CA PRO A 51 -1.62 -9.30 4.51
C PRO A 51 -1.52 -9.24 2.97
N GLU A 52 -2.64 -9.29 2.25
CA GLU A 52 -2.65 -9.18 0.79
C GLU A 52 -2.28 -7.76 0.33
N TYR A 53 -2.62 -6.73 1.11
CA TYR A 53 -2.23 -5.35 0.83
C TYR A 53 -0.72 -5.16 0.88
N GLU A 54 -0.10 -5.53 1.99
CA GLU A 54 1.35 -5.46 2.15
C GLU A 54 2.07 -6.25 1.06
N ARG A 55 1.57 -7.46 0.76
CA ARG A 55 2.17 -8.30 -0.25
C ARG A 55 2.19 -7.64 -1.63
N VAL A 56 1.08 -7.04 -2.07
CA VAL A 56 1.02 -6.39 -3.39
C VAL A 56 1.95 -5.16 -3.45
N ILE A 57 1.97 -4.34 -2.39
CA ILE A 57 2.87 -3.17 -2.30
C ILE A 57 4.33 -3.61 -2.39
N LEU A 58 4.72 -4.62 -1.60
CA LEU A 58 6.09 -5.16 -1.61
C LEU A 58 6.48 -5.76 -2.96
N GLN A 59 5.56 -6.46 -3.63
CA GLN A 59 5.81 -7.01 -4.96
C GLN A 59 6.08 -5.90 -5.98
N GLU A 60 5.31 -4.82 -5.97
CA GLU A 60 5.52 -3.68 -6.87
C GLU A 60 6.80 -2.91 -6.53
N LEU A 61 7.08 -2.66 -5.24
CA LEU A 61 8.32 -2.02 -4.80
C LEU A 61 9.55 -2.81 -5.23
N GLN A 62 9.53 -4.14 -5.07
CA GLN A 62 10.60 -5.02 -5.53
C GLN A 62 10.74 -4.98 -7.05
N PHE A 63 9.62 -5.03 -7.78
CA PHE A 63 9.61 -4.95 -9.24
C PHE A 63 10.27 -3.66 -9.72
N ARG A 64 9.86 -2.50 -9.20
CA ARG A 64 10.39 -1.19 -9.58
C ARG A 64 11.85 -1.01 -9.18
N THR A 65 12.24 -1.48 -8.00
CA THR A 65 13.64 -1.41 -7.54
C THR A 65 14.55 -2.28 -8.41
N CYS A 66 14.12 -3.49 -8.78
CA CYS A 66 14.88 -4.40 -9.61
C CYS A 66 14.96 -3.91 -11.08
N PHE A 67 13.86 -3.38 -11.62
CA PHE A 67 13.81 -2.86 -13.00
C PHE A 67 14.48 -1.49 -13.16
N LYS A 68 14.41 -0.58 -12.18
CA LYS A 68 15.09 0.73 -12.26
C LYS A 68 16.61 0.63 -12.23
N VAL A 69 17.18 -0.43 -11.65
CA VAL A 69 18.64 -0.63 -11.57
C VAL A 69 19.25 -1.06 -12.91
N GLN A 70 18.45 -1.32 -13.96
CA GLN A 70 18.95 -1.77 -15.27
C GLN A 70 19.09 -0.68 -16.36
N PHE A 71 18.90 0.61 -16.06
CA PHE A 71 19.12 1.70 -17.03
C PHE A 71 20.10 2.76 -16.53
#